data_AF-D3RSC5-F1
#
_entry.id   AF-D3RSC5-F1
#
_cell.length_a   1.000
_cell.length_b   1.000
_cell.length_c   1.000
_cell.angle_alpha   90.00
_cell.angle_beta   90.00
_cell.angle_gamma   90.00
#
_symmetry.space_group_name_H-M   'P 1'
#
loop_
_entity.id
_entity.type
_entity.pdbx_description
1 polymer ?
#
loop_
_entity_poly.entity_id
_entity_poly.type
_entity_poly.pdbx_seq_one_letter_code
_entity_poly.pdbx_strand_id
1 'polypeptide(L)'
;MNHDRIRNGISGITAAGLILGASLTGINTASAGSDDGWYPDPAQRVERYIERMDKDLDLTEAQQTEIRKIMAAEQARRAQQRVETSKQIDAVLTDVQRAKREDMIQKRMKRDLDRMTDRLDLTDDQVTKIKDLFDKQRANPELTRTQLREGIEAILTDEQRANIRDRMDSDDD
;
A
#
# COMPACT_ATOMS: atom_id res chain seq x y z
N MET A 1 -69.12 7.68 2.18
CA MET A 1 -70.03 7.23 3.27
C MET A 1 -69.57 5.86 3.71
N ASN A 2 -69.38 5.71 5.03
CA ASN A 2 -69.09 4.50 5.82
C ASN A 2 -67.73 3.84 5.59
N HIS A 3 -67.02 3.31 6.58
CA HIS A 3 -66.83 3.54 8.03
C HIS A 3 -65.73 2.51 8.37
N ASP A 4 -64.72 2.93 9.11
CA ASP A 4 -63.95 2.18 10.12
C ASP A 4 -63.88 0.65 10.05
N ARG A 5 -62.66 0.11 10.17
CA ARG A 5 -62.27 -0.58 11.42
C ARG A 5 -60.78 -0.87 11.51
N ILE A 6 -60.21 -0.23 12.53
CA ILE A 6 -59.00 -0.57 13.26
C ILE A 6 -59.10 -2.00 13.79
N ARG A 7 -58.01 -2.78 13.68
CA ARG A 7 -57.77 -3.90 14.60
C ARG A 7 -56.30 -3.94 15.02
N ASN A 8 -56.11 -3.55 16.27
CA ASN A 8 -54.92 -3.79 17.07
C ASN A 8 -54.72 -5.29 17.30
N GLY A 9 -53.46 -5.71 17.33
CA GLY A 9 -53.04 -7.05 17.76
C GLY A 9 -51.58 -7.01 18.24
N ILE A 10 -51.38 -6.56 19.48
CA ILE A 10 -50.14 -6.72 20.25
C ILE A 10 -50.21 -8.08 20.93
N SER A 11 -49.22 -8.94 20.69
CA SER A 11 -48.75 -10.07 21.53
C SER A 11 -47.52 -10.61 20.78
N GLY A 12 -46.27 -10.48 21.22
CA GLY A 12 -45.74 -10.64 22.56
C GLY A 12 -45.22 -12.06 22.72
N ILE A 13 -44.12 -12.45 22.07
CA ILE A 13 -43.46 -13.76 22.27
C ILE A 13 -41.93 -13.61 22.18
N THR A 14 -41.31 -13.73 23.36
CA THR A 14 -39.98 -14.24 23.73
C THR A 14 -38.75 -13.85 22.91
N ALA A 15 -37.89 -13.11 23.60
CA ALA A 15 -36.44 -13.16 23.45
C ALA A 15 -35.93 -14.61 23.44
N ALA A 16 -35.25 -14.98 22.35
CA ALA A 16 -34.31 -16.09 22.34
C ALA A 16 -32.94 -15.49 21.97
N GLY A 17 -32.16 -15.19 22.99
CA GLY A 17 -30.77 -14.81 22.84
C GLY A 17 -30.01 -16.00 22.25
N LEU A 18 -29.54 -15.85 21.02
CA LEU A 18 -28.57 -16.75 20.43
C LEU A 18 -27.22 -16.04 20.49
N ILE A 19 -26.53 -16.25 21.60
CA ILE A 19 -25.11 -15.97 21.76
C ILE A 19 -24.39 -16.97 20.85
N LEU A 20 -24.12 -16.57 19.60
CA LEU A 20 -23.12 -17.23 18.77
C LEU A 20 -21.74 -16.71 19.20
N GLY A 21 -21.25 -17.32 20.28
CA GLY A 21 -19.83 -17.37 20.58
C GLY A 21 -19.13 -18.23 19.54
N ALA A 22 -18.57 -17.59 18.52
CA ALA A 22 -17.52 -18.15 17.71
C ALA A 22 -16.26 -17.32 17.96
N SER A 23 -15.55 -17.68 19.02
CA SER A 23 -14.15 -17.38 19.21
C SER A 23 -13.36 -18.03 18.08
N LEU A 24 -12.98 -17.23 17.09
CA LEU A 24 -11.82 -17.52 16.25
C LEU A 24 -10.80 -16.41 16.48
N THR A 25 -9.93 -16.70 17.44
CA THR A 25 -8.55 -16.24 17.48
C THR A 25 -7.92 -16.42 16.11
N GLY A 26 -7.94 -15.37 15.32
CA GLY A 26 -7.16 -15.21 14.11
C GLY A 26 -6.53 -13.83 14.18
N ILE A 27 -5.68 -13.60 15.17
CA ILE A 27 -4.69 -12.53 15.05
C ILE A 27 -3.77 -13.01 13.93
N ASN A 28 -4.17 -12.74 12.69
CA ASN A 28 -3.21 -12.54 11.63
C ASN A 28 -2.44 -11.30 12.07
N THR A 29 -1.42 -11.50 12.91
CA THR A 29 -0.23 -10.70 12.79
C THR A 29 0.26 -10.97 11.38
N ALA A 30 -0.32 -10.28 10.41
CA ALA A 30 0.43 -9.93 9.23
C ALA A 30 1.66 -9.27 9.82
N SER A 31 2.76 -10.02 9.85
CA SER A 31 4.06 -9.45 9.99
C SER A 31 4.14 -8.45 8.85
N ALA A 32 3.80 -7.20 9.13
CA ALA A 32 4.30 -6.08 8.39
C ALA A 32 5.78 -6.03 8.74
N GLY A 33 6.52 -7.03 8.27
CA GLY A 33 7.95 -6.92 8.12
C GLY A 33 8.14 -5.61 7.41
N SER A 34 8.85 -4.70 8.06
CA SER A 34 9.59 -3.68 7.34
C SER A 34 10.59 -4.45 6.50
N ASP A 35 10.11 -4.99 5.39
CA ASP A 35 10.96 -5.62 4.40
C ASP A 35 11.67 -4.46 3.71
N ASP A 36 12.95 -4.38 4.08
CA ASP A 36 13.88 -3.26 4.09
C ASP A 36 14.57 -3.07 2.73
N GLY A 37 13.88 -3.40 1.64
CA GLY A 37 14.38 -3.24 0.28
C GLY A 37 13.97 -1.91 -0.34
N TRP A 38 14.89 -1.24 -1.02
CA TRP A 38 14.50 -0.39 -2.15
C TRP A 38 13.86 -1.32 -3.17
N TYR A 39 12.53 -1.52 -3.06
CA TYR A 39 11.88 -2.59 -3.77
C TYR A 39 12.10 -2.43 -5.27
N PRO A 40 12.26 -3.56 -5.98
CA PRO A 40 12.36 -3.54 -7.41
C PRO A 40 11.19 -2.80 -8.02
N ASP A 41 11.47 -2.12 -9.12
CA ASP A 41 10.47 -1.37 -9.85
C ASP A 41 9.25 -2.26 -10.13
N PRO A 42 7.98 -1.82 -9.90
CA PRO A 42 6.83 -2.65 -10.20
C PRO A 42 6.83 -3.21 -11.62
N ALA A 43 7.40 -2.50 -12.60
CA ALA A 43 7.56 -3.04 -13.94
C ALA A 43 8.58 -4.18 -13.96
N GLN A 44 9.76 -4.02 -13.35
CA GLN A 44 10.77 -5.09 -13.23
C GLN A 44 10.25 -6.31 -12.46
N ARG A 45 9.43 -6.13 -11.42
CA ARG A 45 8.82 -7.29 -10.72
C ARG A 45 7.83 -8.04 -11.60
N VAL A 46 7.07 -7.32 -12.43
CA VAL A 46 6.16 -7.92 -13.40
C VAL A 46 6.96 -8.70 -14.44
N GLU A 47 8.03 -8.10 -14.95
CA GLU A 47 8.88 -8.75 -15.95
C GLU A 47 9.51 -10.04 -15.41
N ARG A 48 10.15 -9.98 -14.23
CA ARG A 48 10.71 -11.19 -13.59
C ARG A 48 9.68 -12.26 -13.28
N TYR A 49 8.44 -11.86 -12.97
CA TYR A 49 7.36 -12.83 -12.79
C TYR A 49 6.97 -13.49 -14.11
N ILE A 50 6.93 -12.73 -15.20
CA ILE A 50 6.64 -13.23 -16.55
C ILE A 50 7.77 -14.12 -17.04
N GLU A 51 9.03 -13.72 -16.90
CA GLU A 51 10.21 -14.52 -17.28
C GLU A 51 10.21 -15.89 -16.59
N ARG A 52 9.87 -15.93 -15.29
CA ARG A 52 9.73 -17.20 -14.57
C ARG A 52 8.59 -18.06 -15.12
N MET A 53 7.43 -17.47 -15.39
CA MET A 53 6.31 -18.22 -15.98
C MET A 53 6.63 -18.68 -17.41
N ASP A 54 7.34 -17.87 -18.18
CA ASP A 54 7.78 -18.20 -19.53
C ASP A 54 8.70 -19.41 -19.53
N LYS A 55 9.67 -19.44 -18.61
CA LYS A 55 10.58 -20.59 -18.44
C LYS A 55 9.84 -21.90 -18.13
N ASP A 56 8.71 -21.83 -17.41
CA ASP A 56 7.96 -23.01 -16.98
C ASP A 56 6.84 -23.40 -17.95
N LEU A 57 6.32 -22.45 -18.74
CA LEU A 57 5.08 -22.60 -19.52
C LEU A 57 5.25 -22.27 -21.01
N ASP A 58 6.44 -21.87 -21.45
CA ASP A 58 6.77 -21.44 -22.82
C ASP A 58 5.76 -20.41 -23.34
N LEU A 59 5.67 -19.26 -22.68
CA LEU A 59 4.66 -18.25 -22.98
C LEU A 59 4.97 -17.55 -24.31
N THR A 60 3.97 -17.48 -25.17
CA THR A 60 4.08 -16.65 -26.39
C THR A 60 4.14 -15.17 -26.04
N GLU A 61 4.75 -14.37 -26.91
CA GLU A 61 4.78 -12.90 -26.79
C GLU A 61 3.40 -12.27 -26.58
N ALA A 62 2.37 -12.82 -27.25
CA ALA A 62 1.00 -12.38 -27.07
C ALA A 62 0.49 -12.65 -25.66
N GLN A 63 0.76 -13.83 -25.10
CA GLN A 63 0.39 -14.17 -23.71
C GLN A 63 1.14 -13.32 -22.70
N GLN A 64 2.45 -13.14 -22.87
CA GLN A 64 3.25 -12.27 -22.01
C GLN A 64 2.69 -10.84 -22.01
N THR A 65 2.35 -10.30 -23.19
CA THR A 65 1.74 -8.97 -23.33
C THR A 65 0.42 -8.86 -22.59
N GLU A 66 -0.46 -9.86 -22.70
CA GLU A 66 -1.74 -9.84 -21.97
C GLU A 66 -1.54 -9.95 -20.46
N ILE A 67 -0.58 -10.76 -19.99
CA ILE A 67 -0.23 -10.84 -18.57
C ILE A 67 0.27 -9.49 -18.05
N ARG A 68 1.16 -8.79 -18.80
CA ARG A 68 1.62 -7.44 -18.44
C ARG A 68 0.44 -6.49 -18.23
N LYS A 69 -0.52 -6.49 -19.15
CA LYS A 69 -1.75 -5.67 -19.04
C LYS A 69 -2.57 -6.01 -17.81
N ILE A 70 -2.81 -7.30 -17.55
CA ILE A 70 -3.58 -7.76 -16.38
C ILE A 70 -2.91 -7.31 -15.09
N MET A 71 -1.59 -7.50 -14.97
CA MET A 71 -0.85 -7.10 -13.77
C MET A 71 -0.84 -5.58 -13.57
N ALA A 72 -0.68 -4.80 -14.65
CA ALA A 72 -0.75 -3.34 -14.58
C ALA A 72 -2.13 -2.85 -14.10
N ALA A 73 -3.20 -3.41 -14.66
CA ALA A 73 -4.57 -3.10 -14.25
C ALA A 73 -4.83 -3.46 -12.77
N GLU A 74 -4.36 -4.63 -12.33
CA GLU A 74 -4.47 -5.06 -10.94
C GLU A 74 -3.70 -4.15 -9.97
N GLN A 75 -2.50 -3.70 -10.36
CA GLN A 75 -1.71 -2.75 -9.57
C GLN A 75 -2.44 -1.42 -9.41
N ALA A 76 -3.01 -0.88 -10.49
CA ALA A 76 -3.81 0.34 -10.46
C ALA A 76 -5.03 0.19 -9.54
N ARG A 77 -5.77 -0.92 -9.67
CA ARG A 77 -6.93 -1.24 -8.81
C ARG A 77 -6.54 -1.29 -7.33
N ARG A 78 -5.46 -1.98 -6.99
CA ARG A 78 -4.96 -2.05 -5.61
C ARG A 78 -4.52 -0.68 -5.07
N ALA A 79 -3.93 0.17 -5.91
CA ALA A 79 -3.57 1.53 -5.51
C ALA A 79 -4.81 2.35 -5.13
N GLN A 80 -5.84 2.33 -5.97
CA GLN A 80 -7.11 3.00 -5.68
C GLN A 80 -7.78 2.47 -4.41
N GLN A 81 -7.82 1.14 -4.24
CA GLN A 81 -8.36 0.52 -3.03
C GLN A 81 -7.62 0.98 -1.77
N ARG A 82 -6.28 1.11 -1.80
CA ARG A 82 -5.52 1.62 -0.64
C ARG A 82 -5.86 3.06 -0.29
N VAL A 83 -6.05 3.92 -1.29
CA VAL A 83 -6.45 5.32 -1.08
C VAL A 83 -7.83 5.37 -0.45
N GLU A 84 -8.79 4.63 -1.00
CA GLU A 84 -10.16 4.60 -0.50
C GLU A 84 -10.25 4.04 0.91
N THR A 85 -9.60 2.90 1.18
CA THR A 85 -9.51 2.33 2.53
C THR A 85 -8.88 3.32 3.52
N SER A 86 -7.85 4.07 3.10
CA SER A 86 -7.24 5.08 3.97
C SER A 86 -8.21 6.21 4.31
N LYS A 87 -8.97 6.72 3.33
CA LYS A 87 -10.01 7.72 3.55
C LYS A 87 -11.08 7.23 4.52
N GLN A 88 -11.54 5.98 4.34
CA GLN A 88 -12.54 5.36 5.22
C GLN A 88 -12.03 5.20 6.66
N ILE A 89 -10.77 4.81 6.83
CA ILE A 89 -10.13 4.76 8.15
C ILE A 89 -10.10 6.17 8.75
N ASP A 90 -9.62 7.17 8.02
CA ASP A 90 -9.51 8.54 8.55
C ASP A 90 -10.85 9.15 8.97
N ALA A 91 -11.93 8.78 8.26
CA ALA A 91 -13.29 9.23 8.57
C ALA A 91 -13.82 8.71 9.92
N VAL A 92 -13.35 7.55 10.39
CA VAL A 92 -13.79 6.97 11.68
C VAL A 92 -12.87 7.31 12.85
N LEU A 93 -11.72 7.93 12.58
CA LEU A 93 -10.80 8.35 13.63
C LEU A 93 -11.27 9.66 14.31
N THR A 94 -11.01 9.77 15.60
CA THR A 94 -11.08 11.05 16.34
C THR A 94 -9.87 11.93 16.03
N ASP A 95 -9.93 13.22 16.38
CA ASP A 95 -8.79 14.14 16.20
C ASP A 95 -7.53 13.67 16.92
N VAL A 96 -7.67 13.19 18.16
CA VAL A 96 -6.54 12.67 18.95
C VAL A 96 -5.94 11.42 18.29
N GLN A 97 -6.77 10.53 17.75
CA GLN A 97 -6.30 9.35 17.05
C GLN A 97 -5.64 9.69 15.70
N ARG A 98 -6.17 10.66 14.95
CA ARG A 98 -5.54 11.18 13.73
C ARG A 98 -4.16 11.77 14.03
N ALA A 99 -4.05 12.58 15.07
CA ALA A 99 -2.77 13.16 15.50
C ALA A 99 -1.75 12.06 15.89
N LYS A 100 -2.20 11.00 16.59
CA LYS A 100 -1.33 9.87 16.92
C LYS A 100 -0.91 9.08 15.68
N ARG A 101 -1.84 8.82 14.74
CA ARG A 101 -1.52 8.19 13.46
C ARG A 101 -0.48 9.00 12.71
N GLU A 102 -0.62 10.31 12.73
CA GLU A 102 0.30 11.22 12.09
C GLU A 102 1.72 11.15 12.67
N ASP A 103 1.85 11.23 13.99
CA ASP A 103 3.14 11.08 14.68
C ASP A 103 3.82 9.74 14.33
N MET A 104 3.06 8.64 14.27
CA MET A 104 3.59 7.34 13.87
C MET A 104 4.09 7.33 12.41
N ILE A 105 3.36 7.98 11.50
CA ILE A 105 3.77 8.11 10.09
C ILE A 105 5.06 8.93 9.99
N GLN A 106 5.15 10.06 10.67
CA GLN A 106 6.35 10.91 10.69
C GLN A 106 7.57 10.17 11.23
N LYS A 107 7.42 9.42 12.32
CA LYS A 107 8.50 8.60 12.88
C LYS A 107 8.98 7.53 11.91
N ARG A 108 8.05 6.86 11.23
CA ARG A 108 8.39 5.87 10.20
C ARG A 108 9.13 6.52 9.04
N MET A 109 8.59 7.61 8.50
CA MET A 109 9.21 8.36 7.40
C MET A 109 10.62 8.83 7.75
N LYS A 110 10.81 9.38 8.95
CA LYS A 110 12.14 9.77 9.44
C LYS A 110 13.10 8.59 9.44
N ARG A 111 12.71 7.46 10.03
CA ARG A 111 13.57 6.27 10.09
C ARG A 111 13.90 5.74 8.70
N ASP A 112 12.93 5.74 7.79
CA ASP A 112 13.13 5.26 6.42
C ASP A 112 14.06 6.22 5.64
N LEU A 113 13.97 7.54 5.88
CA LEU A 113 14.87 8.54 5.32
C LEU A 113 16.29 8.42 5.91
N ASP A 114 16.42 8.29 7.24
CA ASP A 114 17.72 8.13 7.91
C ASP A 114 18.46 6.90 7.34
N ARG A 115 17.76 5.77 7.16
CA ARG A 115 18.33 4.57 6.52
C ARG A 115 18.74 4.80 5.06
N MET A 116 17.97 5.59 4.32
CA MET A 116 18.30 5.92 2.93
C MET A 116 19.54 6.81 2.86
N THR A 117 19.65 7.77 3.78
CA THR A 117 20.83 8.63 3.95
C THR A 117 22.06 7.78 4.22
N ASP A 118 22.01 6.88 5.20
CA ASP A 118 23.13 6.00 5.55
C ASP A 118 23.51 5.05 4.40
N ARG A 119 22.54 4.64 3.58
CA ARG A 119 22.76 3.67 2.49
C ARG A 119 23.32 4.31 1.23
N LEU A 120 22.91 5.54 0.92
CA LEU A 120 23.22 6.22 -0.34
C LEU A 120 24.13 7.43 -0.14
N ASP A 121 24.59 7.67 1.08
CA ASP A 121 25.35 8.85 1.47
C ASP A 121 24.67 10.14 0.97
N LEU A 122 23.38 10.27 1.28
CA LEU A 122 22.60 11.43 0.83
C LEU A 122 23.12 12.73 1.45
N THR A 123 23.21 13.78 0.65
CA THR A 123 23.52 15.12 1.17
C THR A 123 22.32 15.74 1.89
N ASP A 124 22.55 16.70 2.78
CA ASP A 124 21.48 17.42 3.50
C ASP A 124 20.42 18.02 2.55
N ASP A 125 20.87 18.53 1.40
CA ASP A 125 19.99 19.05 0.35
C ASP A 125 19.12 17.95 -0.28
N GLN A 126 19.69 16.77 -0.54
CA GLN A 126 18.94 15.62 -1.06
C GLN A 126 17.93 15.11 -0.04
N VAL A 127 18.33 14.99 1.23
CA VAL A 127 17.46 14.61 2.35
C VAL A 127 16.26 15.56 2.45
N THR A 128 16.51 16.87 2.36
CA THR A 128 15.44 17.88 2.39
C THR A 128 14.47 17.71 1.23
N LYS A 129 14.96 17.55 0.00
CA LYS A 129 14.11 17.35 -1.18
C LYS A 129 13.29 16.06 -1.12
N ILE A 130 13.87 14.97 -0.61
CA ILE A 130 13.19 13.68 -0.47
C ILE A 130 12.11 13.78 0.62
N LYS A 131 12.41 14.45 1.74
CA LYS A 131 11.40 14.73 2.78
C LYS A 131 10.22 15.51 2.20
N ASP A 132 10.48 16.56 1.43
CA ASP A 132 9.42 17.34 0.78
C ASP A 132 8.57 16.49 -0.17
N LEU A 133 9.17 15.52 -0.88
CA LEU A 133 8.43 14.57 -1.71
C LEU A 133 7.52 13.66 -0.88
N PHE A 134 7.99 13.14 0.26
CA PHE A 134 7.15 12.35 1.15
C PHE A 134 6.00 13.17 1.73
N ASP A 135 6.25 14.41 2.13
CA ASP A 135 5.20 15.31 2.64
C ASP A 135 4.17 15.64 1.55
N LYS A 136 4.61 15.86 0.29
CA LYS A 136 3.70 16.02 -0.86
C LYS A 136 2.87 14.78 -1.13
N GLN A 137 3.48 13.60 -1.12
CA GLN A 137 2.79 12.32 -1.28
C GLN A 137 1.75 12.09 -0.17
N ARG A 138 2.02 12.56 1.04
CA ARG A 138 1.09 12.46 2.15
C ARG A 138 -0.10 13.42 2.00
N ALA A 139 0.17 14.66 1.58
CA ALA A 139 -0.87 15.64 1.29
C ALA A 139 -1.72 15.25 0.06
N ASN A 140 -1.13 14.50 -0.88
CA ASN A 140 -1.79 14.00 -2.07
C ASN A 140 -1.74 12.47 -2.15
N PRO A 141 -2.73 11.75 -1.59
CA PRO A 141 -2.76 10.29 -1.62
C PRO A 141 -2.92 9.70 -3.03
N GLU A 142 -3.24 10.51 -4.03
CA GLU A 142 -3.31 10.09 -5.44
C GLU A 142 -1.93 10.00 -6.10
N LEU A 143 -0.90 10.62 -5.50
CA LEU A 143 0.46 10.45 -5.97
C LEU A 143 0.83 8.98 -5.84
N THR A 144 1.28 8.37 -6.92
CA THR A 144 1.54 6.94 -6.95
C THR A 144 2.94 6.66 -6.40
N ARG A 145 3.15 5.45 -5.90
CA ARG A 145 4.50 5.00 -5.49
C ARG A 145 5.52 5.11 -6.63
N THR A 146 5.09 4.90 -7.87
CA THR A 146 5.93 5.07 -9.06
C THR A 146 6.39 6.52 -9.21
N GLN A 147 5.47 7.48 -9.15
CA GLN A 147 5.80 8.90 -9.22
C GLN A 147 6.69 9.35 -8.06
N LEU A 148 6.46 8.82 -6.85
CA LEU A 148 7.33 9.08 -5.71
C LEU A 148 8.75 8.57 -5.97
N ARG A 149 8.90 7.36 -6.51
CA ARG A 149 10.20 6.80 -6.86
C ARG A 149 10.89 7.64 -7.93
N GLU A 150 10.22 7.96 -9.03
CA GLU A 150 10.77 8.80 -10.10
C GLU A 150 11.25 10.15 -9.55
N GLY A 151 10.47 10.75 -8.64
CA GLY A 151 10.88 11.97 -7.95
C GLY A 151 12.14 11.80 -7.11
N ILE A 152 12.28 10.68 -6.39
CA ILE A 152 13.50 10.38 -5.63
C ILE A 152 14.68 10.13 -6.57
N GLU A 153 14.51 9.34 -7.63
CA GLU A 153 15.55 9.05 -8.61
C GLU A 153 16.11 10.31 -9.27
N ALA A 154 15.26 11.31 -9.51
CA ALA A 154 15.66 12.61 -10.04
C ALA A 154 16.51 13.45 -9.07
N ILE A 155 16.46 13.15 -7.76
CA ILE A 155 17.27 13.82 -6.72
C ILE A 155 18.64 13.16 -6.56
N LEU A 156 18.72 11.86 -6.85
CA LEU A 156 19.94 11.06 -6.71
C LEU A 156 20.96 11.39 -7.80
N THR A 157 22.24 11.10 -7.54
CA THR A 157 23.30 11.10 -8.54
C THR A 157 23.28 9.82 -9.38
N ASP A 158 24.00 9.81 -10.51
CA ASP A 158 24.16 8.59 -11.32
C ASP A 158 24.81 7.45 -10.53
N GLU A 159 25.80 7.78 -9.69
CA GLU A 159 26.49 6.81 -8.83
C GLU A 159 25.55 6.23 -7.77
N GLN A 160 24.75 7.07 -7.10
CA GLN A 160 23.75 6.61 -6.15
C GLN A 160 22.70 5.72 -6.82
N ARG A 161 22.24 6.08 -8.03
CA ARG A 161 21.34 5.24 -8.83
C ARG A 161 21.99 3.91 -9.23
N ALA A 162 23.28 3.91 -9.57
CA ALA A 162 24.01 2.69 -9.89
C ALA A 162 24.14 1.77 -8.66
N ASN A 163 24.49 2.31 -7.50
CA ASN A 163 24.57 1.56 -6.23
C ASN A 163 23.22 0.94 -5.82
N ILE A 164 22.11 1.58 -6.17
CA ILE A 164 20.78 1.00 -5.99
C ILE A 164 20.59 -0.23 -6.90
N ARG A 165 20.91 -0.11 -8.19
CA ARG A 165 20.73 -1.20 -9.17
C ARG A 165 21.62 -2.40 -8.85
N ASP A 166 22.90 -2.15 -8.57
CA ASP A 166 23.88 -3.20 -8.28
C ASP A 166 23.46 -4.06 -7.08
N ARG A 167 22.92 -3.43 -6.04
CA ARG A 167 22.37 -4.15 -4.88
C ARG A 167 21.10 -4.93 -5.17
N MET A 168 20.29 -4.48 -6.13
CA MET A 168 19.10 -5.21 -6.52
C MET A 168 19.45 -6.48 -7.30
N ASP A 169 20.53 -6.44 -8.08
CA ASP A 169 21.02 -7.58 -8.84
C ASP A 169 21.77 -8.57 -7.92
N SER A 170 22.41 -8.10 -6.83
CA SER A 170 23.14 -8.97 -5.88
C SER A 170 22.27 -9.80 -4.92
N ASP A 171 21.02 -9.40 -4.69
CA ASP A 171 20.07 -10.15 -3.83
C ASP A 171 19.40 -11.32 -4.59
N ASP A 172 19.72 -11.50 -5.88
CA ASP A 172 19.12 -12.50 -6.77
C ASP A 172 20.03 -13.75 -7.02
N ASP A 173 21.25 -13.79 -6.46
CA ASP A 173 22.20 -14.95 -6.49
C ASP A 173 22.12 -15.82 -5.22
#